data_AF-A0A1F2TLH4-F1
#
_entry.id   AF-A0A1F2TLH4-F1
#
_cell.length_a   1.000
_cell.length_b   1.000
_cell.length_c   1.000
_cell.angle_alpha   90.00
_cell.angle_beta   90.00
_cell.angle_gamma   90.00
#
_symmetry.space_group_name_H-M   'P 1'
#
loop_
_entity.id
_entity.type
_entity.pdbx_description
1 polymer ?
#
loop_
_entity_poly.entity_id
_entity_poly.type
_entity_poly.pdbx_seq_one_letter_code
_entity_poly.pdbx_strand_id
1 'polypeptide(L)'
;MTVRRGTFDRESGFTITELIVSTAIMLVVTGAIFSLVNPAQGSGQAQPEVADVQQRMRVGNETLFKEIVMAGAGTYQGPVRGSLNNFFAPVLPRRTGFTSPDSYTTFRTDAITLVYVPNTYSQTSISSDMPNVSAELKVTPQSNCPQGEQLCGFSEGMGVLIFDSNGNFDAFTITQVQDNAGHLQHRGQDLSVPYDIGASITQVVSNTYWLDRTTHQLKQYDGYTTDVPLVDNVVDLRFAYFGDVNPPTAPRPLIGTANCIFDASGNNLLPTLTADEGSLTALSGAMLTDGPWCGGGTNRYDADLLRIRKIRITLRLQAAKPEMRAKDTGGVSAPACNSAPYSGLFMCPGSASGGERFIPDYTVTFDVSPRNLNLTR
;
A
#
# COMPACT_ATOMS: atom_id res chain seq x y z
N MET A 1 66.18 -39.86 -66.12
CA MET A 1 65.71 -38.47 -66.05
C MET A 1 64.26 -38.48 -66.55
N THR A 2 63.30 -38.59 -65.63
CA THR A 2 61.90 -38.90 -65.97
C THR A 2 61.07 -37.68 -65.61
N VAL A 3 60.66 -36.91 -66.63
CA VAL A 3 59.87 -35.70 -66.44
C VAL A 3 58.42 -36.10 -66.15
N ARG A 4 57.95 -35.85 -64.92
CA ARG A 4 56.55 -35.95 -64.52
C ARG A 4 55.76 -34.87 -65.25
N ARG A 5 54.82 -35.29 -66.10
CA ARG A 5 53.83 -34.41 -66.74
C ARG A 5 52.83 -33.97 -65.66
N GLY A 6 52.91 -32.71 -65.25
CA GLY A 6 51.83 -32.07 -64.50
C GLY A 6 50.63 -31.90 -65.42
N THR A 7 49.53 -32.57 -65.10
CA THR A 7 48.21 -32.26 -65.66
C THR A 7 47.81 -30.89 -65.13
N PHE A 8 47.78 -29.90 -66.01
CA PHE A 8 47.05 -28.65 -65.77
C PHE A 8 45.57 -29.03 -65.68
N ASP A 9 45.02 -28.99 -64.47
CA ASP A 9 43.57 -28.96 -64.30
C ASP A 9 43.07 -27.71 -65.04
N ARG A 10 42.22 -27.94 -66.04
CA ARG A 10 41.48 -26.88 -66.71
C ARG A 10 40.57 -26.26 -65.66
N GLU A 11 40.87 -25.05 -65.22
CA GLU A 11 39.89 -24.21 -64.53
C GLU A 11 38.72 -23.98 -65.50
N SER A 12 37.61 -24.68 -65.24
CA SER A 12 36.35 -24.44 -65.91
C SER A 12 35.83 -23.06 -65.47
N GLY A 13 35.78 -22.10 -66.39
CA GLY A 13 35.15 -20.81 -66.14
C GLY A 13 33.68 -20.97 -65.77
N PHE A 14 33.24 -20.24 -64.75
CA PHE A 14 31.86 -20.29 -64.24
C PHE A 14 30.85 -19.82 -65.29
N THR A 15 29.73 -20.56 -65.41
CA THR A 15 28.62 -20.16 -66.30
C THR A 15 27.71 -19.14 -65.61
N ILE A 16 27.10 -18.23 -66.38
CA ILE A 16 26.13 -17.24 -65.86
C ILE A 16 24.99 -17.93 -65.10
N THR A 17 24.55 -19.10 -65.56
CA THR A 17 23.52 -19.93 -64.90
C THR A 17 23.92 -20.36 -63.50
N GLU A 18 25.17 -20.74 -63.29
CA GLU A 18 25.70 -21.18 -62.01
C GLU A 18 25.82 -20.02 -61.01
N LEU A 19 26.17 -18.82 -61.51
CA LEU A 19 26.16 -17.57 -60.72
C LEU A 19 24.75 -17.18 -60.27
N ILE A 20 23.74 -17.29 -61.15
CA ILE A 20 22.34 -16.98 -60.83
C ILE A 20 21.77 -17.98 -59.81
N VAL A 21 22.04 -19.27 -59.99
CA VAL A 21 21.59 -20.30 -59.05
C VAL A 21 22.24 -20.11 -57.68
N SER A 22 23.55 -19.83 -57.66
CA SER A 22 24.28 -19.57 -56.41
C SER A 22 23.77 -18.33 -55.67
N THR A 23 23.51 -17.23 -56.38
CA THR A 23 22.93 -16.02 -55.77
C THR A 23 21.50 -16.23 -55.29
N ALA A 24 20.68 -16.98 -56.02
CA ALA A 24 19.33 -17.33 -55.58
C ALA A 24 19.35 -18.17 -54.28
N ILE A 25 20.22 -19.18 -54.20
CA ILE A 25 20.38 -19.99 -52.99
C ILE A 25 20.88 -19.13 -51.83
N MET A 26 21.88 -18.26 -52.06
CA MET A 26 22.40 -17.37 -51.03
C MET A 26 21.32 -16.43 -50.48
N LEU A 27 20.47 -15.87 -51.34
CA LEU A 27 19.34 -15.01 -50.92
C LEU A 27 18.32 -15.79 -50.08
N VAL A 28 17.96 -17.01 -50.49
CA VAL A 28 17.01 -17.85 -49.75
C VAL A 28 17.57 -18.23 -48.37
N VAL A 29 18.83 -18.68 -48.31
CA VAL A 29 19.49 -19.03 -47.04
C VAL A 29 19.61 -17.82 -46.13
N THR A 30 20.02 -16.67 -46.67
CA THR A 30 20.15 -15.43 -45.90
C THR A 30 18.78 -14.95 -45.38
N GLY A 31 17.74 -15.01 -46.21
CA GLY A 31 16.37 -14.70 -45.80
C GLY A 31 15.86 -15.62 -44.68
N ALA A 32 16.12 -16.93 -44.78
CA ALA A 32 15.80 -17.89 -43.73
C ALA A 32 16.55 -17.60 -42.43
N ILE A 33 17.84 -17.24 -42.49
CA ILE A 33 18.62 -16.85 -41.31
C ILE A 33 18.03 -15.59 -40.67
N PHE A 34 17.74 -14.54 -41.44
CA PHE A 34 17.14 -13.31 -40.91
C PHE A 34 15.76 -13.56 -40.27
N SER A 35 14.98 -14.50 -40.82
CA SER A 35 13.70 -14.90 -40.23
C SER A 35 13.83 -15.51 -38.83
N LEU A 36 15.00 -16.08 -38.50
CA LEU A 36 15.31 -16.66 -37.18
C LEU A 36 16.03 -15.67 -36.25
N VAL A 37 16.92 -14.84 -36.81
CA VAL A 37 17.73 -13.89 -36.02
C VAL A 37 16.88 -12.76 -35.44
N ASN A 38 15.89 -12.24 -36.17
CA ASN A 38 15.05 -11.14 -35.71
C ASN A 38 14.22 -11.49 -34.45
N PRO A 39 13.52 -12.64 -34.38
CA PRO A 39 12.84 -13.08 -33.16
C PRO A 39 13.79 -13.35 -31.99
N ALA A 40 14.99 -13.88 -32.27
CA ALA A 40 15.98 -14.16 -31.24
C ALA A 40 16.48 -12.87 -30.56
N GLN A 41 16.73 -11.81 -31.33
CA GLN A 41 17.11 -10.50 -30.79
C GLN A 41 15.97 -9.86 -29.98
N GLY A 42 14.73 -9.93 -30.48
CA GLY A 42 13.56 -9.43 -29.75
C GLY A 42 13.37 -10.12 -28.41
N SER A 43 13.47 -11.45 -28.40
CA SER A 43 13.38 -12.26 -27.17
C SER A 43 14.51 -11.94 -26.19
N GLY A 44 15.74 -11.75 -26.69
CA GLY A 44 16.90 -11.41 -25.86
C GLY A 44 16.79 -10.05 -25.18
N GLN A 45 16.07 -9.10 -25.78
CA GLN A 45 15.80 -7.79 -25.16
C GLN A 45 14.60 -7.81 -24.22
N ALA A 46 13.58 -8.63 -24.49
CA ALA A 46 12.39 -8.72 -23.66
C ALA A 46 12.64 -9.51 -22.36
N GLN A 47 13.51 -10.53 -22.38
CA GLN A 47 13.77 -11.39 -21.22
C GLN A 47 14.23 -10.63 -19.95
N PRO A 48 15.22 -9.71 -20.01
CA PRO A 48 15.62 -8.93 -18.85
C PRO A 48 14.49 -8.04 -18.30
N GLU A 49 13.69 -7.45 -19.19
CA GLU A 49 12.57 -6.59 -18.81
C GLU A 49 11.42 -7.37 -18.15
N VAL A 50 11.15 -8.61 -18.60
CA VAL A 50 10.22 -9.49 -17.91
C VAL A 50 10.70 -9.80 -16.49
N ALA A 51 11.99 -10.11 -16.33
CA ALA A 51 12.57 -10.38 -15.02
C ALA A 51 12.49 -9.16 -14.09
N ASP A 52 12.76 -7.96 -14.61
CA ASP A 52 12.63 -6.71 -13.88
C ASP A 52 11.18 -6.45 -13.41
N VAL A 53 10.19 -6.59 -14.30
CA VAL A 53 8.77 -6.44 -13.93
C VAL A 53 8.37 -7.42 -12.83
N GLN A 54 8.82 -8.68 -12.93
CA GLN A 54 8.56 -9.69 -11.90
C GLN A 54 9.23 -9.37 -10.55
N GLN A 55 10.46 -8.85 -10.58
CA GLN A 55 11.17 -8.43 -9.36
C GLN A 55 10.48 -7.24 -8.69
N ARG A 56 10.11 -6.21 -9.46
CA ARG A 56 9.37 -5.06 -8.96
C ARG A 56 8.00 -5.46 -8.40
N MET A 57 7.32 -6.39 -9.07
CA MET A 57 6.07 -6.95 -8.60
C MET A 57 6.24 -7.69 -7.26
N ARG A 58 7.32 -8.47 -7.11
CA ARG A 58 7.64 -9.13 -5.84
C ARG A 58 7.82 -8.11 -4.71
N VAL A 59 8.62 -7.07 -4.94
CA VAL A 59 8.88 -6.02 -3.93
C VAL A 59 7.59 -5.32 -3.52
N GLY A 60 6.75 -4.93 -4.49
CA GLY A 60 5.45 -4.29 -4.20
C GLY A 60 4.50 -5.20 -3.42
N ASN A 61 4.36 -6.46 -3.84
CA ASN A 61 3.53 -7.45 -3.16
C ASN A 61 4.01 -7.71 -1.72
N GLU A 62 5.30 -7.94 -1.51
CA GLU A 62 5.87 -8.24 -0.18
C GLU A 62 5.74 -7.04 0.77
N THR A 63 5.98 -5.82 0.26
CA THR A 63 5.88 -4.59 1.07
C THR A 63 4.45 -4.36 1.54
N LEU A 64 3.47 -4.39 0.62
CA LEU A 64 2.06 -4.21 0.96
C LEU A 64 1.56 -5.34 1.86
N PHE A 65 1.92 -6.59 1.58
CA PHE A 65 1.53 -7.72 2.42
C PHE A 65 2.03 -7.55 3.87
N LYS A 66 3.33 -7.27 4.06
CA LYS A 66 3.94 -7.15 5.39
C LYS A 66 3.27 -6.05 6.22
N GLU A 67 3.02 -4.90 5.62
CA GLU A 67 2.46 -3.74 6.31
C GLU A 67 0.98 -3.96 6.65
N ILE A 68 0.21 -4.55 5.72
CA ILE A 68 -1.21 -4.83 5.97
C ILE A 68 -1.38 -5.92 7.04
N VAL A 69 -0.50 -6.93 7.11
CA VAL A 69 -0.56 -7.96 8.17
C VAL A 69 -0.39 -7.36 9.56
N MET A 70 0.43 -6.30 9.70
CA MET A 70 0.68 -5.62 10.98
C MET A 70 -0.41 -4.62 11.36
N ALA A 71 -1.25 -4.21 10.42
CA ALA A 71 -2.31 -3.23 10.64
C ALA A 71 -3.15 -3.58 11.88
N GLY A 72 -3.42 -2.56 12.70
CA GLY A 72 -4.18 -2.70 13.93
C GLY A 72 -3.47 -3.42 15.09
N ALA A 73 -2.17 -3.73 14.99
CA ALA A 73 -1.41 -4.15 16.16
C ALA A 73 -1.47 -3.01 17.19
N GLY A 74 -1.86 -3.32 18.41
CA GLY A 74 -2.02 -2.32 19.46
C GLY A 74 -1.09 -2.55 20.65
N THR A 75 -1.42 -1.90 21.75
CA THR A 75 -0.61 -1.92 22.96
C THR A 75 -0.62 -3.31 23.62
N TYR A 76 0.53 -3.66 24.20
CA TYR A 76 0.73 -4.92 24.92
C TYR A 76 1.28 -4.70 26.33
N GLN A 77 1.52 -3.43 26.70
CA GLN A 77 1.83 -2.99 28.05
C GLN A 77 0.78 -1.97 28.52
N GLY A 78 0.70 -1.75 29.83
CA GLY A 78 -0.23 -0.79 30.41
C GLY A 78 -1.66 -1.32 30.67
N PRO A 79 -2.55 -0.43 31.13
CA PRO A 79 -3.92 -0.79 31.52
C PRO A 79 -4.81 -1.15 30.34
N VAL A 80 -4.54 -0.56 29.17
CA VAL A 80 -5.29 -0.79 27.92
C VAL A 80 -4.41 -1.61 26.99
N ARG A 81 -4.88 -2.78 26.59
CA ARG A 81 -4.14 -3.75 25.76
C ARG A 81 -5.03 -4.38 24.70
N GLY A 82 -4.43 -4.81 23.60
CA GLY A 82 -5.11 -5.51 22.51
C GLY A 82 -5.00 -4.77 21.19
N SER A 83 -5.82 -5.15 20.20
CA SER A 83 -5.81 -4.52 18.89
C SER A 83 -6.30 -3.07 18.95
N LEU A 84 -5.71 -2.20 18.14
CA LEU A 84 -6.22 -0.84 17.92
C LEU A 84 -7.67 -0.82 17.42
N ASN A 85 -8.13 -1.88 16.74
CA ASN A 85 -9.53 -2.00 16.29
C ASN A 85 -10.55 -2.05 17.44
N ASN A 86 -10.10 -2.25 18.68
CA ASN A 86 -10.95 -2.15 19.87
C ASN A 86 -11.13 -0.70 20.33
N PHE A 87 -10.40 0.26 19.75
CA PHE A 87 -10.38 1.67 20.14
C PHE A 87 -10.75 2.57 18.98
N PHE A 88 -10.23 2.32 17.77
CA PHE A 88 -10.56 3.08 16.56
C PHE A 88 -10.24 2.27 15.30
N ALA A 89 -10.64 2.75 14.12
CA ALA A 89 -10.33 2.08 12.85
C ALA A 89 -8.86 2.29 12.44
N PRO A 90 -8.00 1.25 12.43
CA PRO A 90 -6.58 1.40 12.11
C PRO A 90 -6.29 1.31 10.60
N VAL A 91 -7.33 1.08 9.77
CA VAL A 91 -7.24 1.02 8.31
C VAL A 91 -8.15 2.11 7.75
N LEU A 92 -7.56 3.07 7.03
CA LEU A 92 -8.29 4.20 6.47
C LEU A 92 -8.06 4.26 4.96
N PRO A 93 -9.10 4.25 4.11
CA PRO A 93 -8.98 4.26 2.64
C PRO A 93 -8.70 5.66 2.08
N ARG A 94 -7.74 6.37 2.68
CA ARG A 94 -7.39 7.76 2.38
C ARG A 94 -6.01 8.10 2.93
N ARG A 95 -5.43 9.21 2.49
CA ARG A 95 -4.20 9.76 3.09
C ARG A 95 -4.52 10.48 4.39
N THR A 96 -3.74 10.19 5.43
CA THR A 96 -3.82 10.85 6.74
C THR A 96 -2.44 11.24 7.20
N GLY A 97 -2.34 12.20 8.13
CA GLY A 97 -1.08 12.71 8.63
C GLY A 97 -0.98 14.22 8.52
N PHE A 98 0.23 14.74 8.66
CA PHE A 98 0.46 16.18 8.77
C PHE A 98 0.41 16.93 7.42
N THR A 99 0.95 16.33 6.37
CA THR A 99 1.11 16.95 5.05
C THR A 99 0.02 16.49 4.08
N SER A 100 -0.80 17.44 3.65
CA SER A 100 -1.90 17.24 2.68
C SER A 100 -2.80 16.03 3.01
N PRO A 101 -3.37 15.96 4.23
CA PRO A 101 -4.31 14.89 4.56
C PRO A 101 -5.60 15.03 3.72
N ASP A 102 -6.15 13.89 3.32
CA ASP A 102 -7.46 13.83 2.69
C ASP A 102 -8.55 14.12 3.74
N SER A 103 -9.69 14.66 3.29
CA SER A 103 -10.88 14.83 4.14
C SER A 103 -11.31 13.49 4.73
N TYR A 104 -11.89 13.51 5.93
CA TYR A 104 -12.44 12.30 6.55
C TYR A 104 -13.61 11.69 5.76
N THR A 105 -14.22 12.46 4.86
CA THR A 105 -15.28 12.02 3.93
C THR A 105 -14.74 11.50 2.59
N THR A 106 -13.42 11.51 2.38
CA THR A 106 -12.81 11.07 1.12
C THR A 106 -12.52 9.58 1.18
N PHE A 107 -12.96 8.86 0.15
CA PHE A 107 -12.58 7.48 -0.12
C PHE A 107 -11.70 7.42 -1.38
N ARG A 108 -10.54 6.76 -1.27
CA ARG A 108 -9.63 6.51 -2.39
C ARG A 108 -9.50 5.01 -2.61
N THR A 109 -9.72 4.60 -3.86
CA THR A 109 -9.49 3.20 -4.27
C THR A 109 -8.01 2.87 -4.39
N ASP A 110 -7.15 3.87 -4.57
CA ASP A 110 -5.71 3.71 -4.83
C ASP A 110 -4.82 4.25 -3.70
N ALA A 111 -5.38 4.43 -2.50
CA ALA A 111 -4.62 4.81 -1.30
C ALA A 111 -5.16 4.11 -0.05
N ILE A 112 -4.26 3.77 0.88
CA ILE A 112 -4.59 3.17 2.16
C ILE A 112 -3.62 3.67 3.25
N THR A 113 -4.13 4.20 4.35
CA THR A 113 -3.36 4.38 5.59
C THR A 113 -3.53 3.15 6.47
N LEU A 114 -2.41 2.71 7.03
CA LEU A 114 -2.34 1.65 8.02
C LEU A 114 -1.70 2.20 9.30
N VAL A 115 -2.37 1.98 10.43
CA VAL A 115 -1.91 2.37 11.75
C VAL A 115 -1.62 1.12 12.58
N TYR A 116 -0.46 1.09 13.21
CA TYR A 116 -0.11 0.03 14.15
C TYR A 116 0.93 0.50 15.18
N VAL A 117 0.95 -0.18 16.32
CA VAL A 117 1.98 -0.03 17.35
C VAL A 117 3.15 -0.94 16.99
N PRO A 118 4.37 -0.40 16.77
CA PRO A 118 5.55 -1.22 16.54
C PRO A 118 5.99 -1.92 17.83
N ASN A 119 6.98 -2.82 17.73
CA ASN A 119 7.62 -3.36 18.93
C ASN A 119 8.43 -2.25 19.62
N THR A 120 7.88 -1.72 20.72
CA THR A 120 8.34 -0.54 21.43
C THR A 120 8.15 -0.68 22.95
N TYR A 121 9.01 -0.02 23.73
CA TYR A 121 8.81 0.15 25.18
C TYR A 121 8.02 1.42 25.51
N SER A 122 7.85 2.31 24.53
CA SER A 122 7.22 3.62 24.70
C SER A 122 5.70 3.49 24.70
N GLN A 123 5.16 2.95 25.79
CA GLN A 123 3.72 2.77 26.04
C GLN A 123 3.38 3.25 27.46
N THR A 124 2.45 4.19 27.58
CA THR A 124 2.01 4.74 28.87
C THR A 124 0.53 5.11 28.83
N SER A 125 0.00 5.60 29.95
CA SER A 125 -1.34 6.15 30.06
C SER A 125 -1.32 7.53 30.71
N ILE A 126 -2.28 8.37 30.35
CA ILE A 126 -2.53 9.65 31.00
C ILE A 126 -2.84 9.43 32.48
N SER A 127 -2.16 10.18 33.34
CA SER A 127 -2.31 10.14 34.80
C SER A 127 -3.27 11.19 35.35
N SER A 128 -3.70 12.15 34.53
CA SER A 128 -4.63 13.23 34.90
C SER A 128 -5.32 13.79 33.67
N ASP A 129 -6.61 14.12 33.78
CA ASP A 129 -7.41 14.69 32.69
C ASP A 129 -6.75 15.91 32.05
N MET A 130 -6.84 15.99 30.73
CA MET A 130 -6.40 17.16 29.98
C MET A 130 -7.40 18.30 30.16
N PRO A 131 -6.98 19.49 30.64
CA PRO A 131 -7.88 20.63 30.79
C PRO A 131 -8.31 21.24 29.44
N ASN A 132 -7.51 21.06 28.39
CA ASN A 132 -7.81 21.48 27.02
C ASN A 132 -6.94 20.68 26.02
N VAL A 133 -7.25 20.81 24.72
CA VAL A 133 -6.60 20.06 23.62
C VAL A 133 -5.13 20.36 23.38
N SER A 134 -4.60 21.45 23.95
CA SER A 134 -3.19 21.87 23.81
C SER A 134 -2.39 21.74 25.10
N ALA A 135 -3.03 21.20 26.14
CA ALA A 135 -2.42 21.03 27.45
C ALA A 135 -1.33 19.95 27.41
N GLU A 136 -0.29 20.16 28.20
CA GLU A 136 0.74 19.15 28.40
C GLU A 136 0.16 17.85 28.97
N LEU A 137 0.66 16.72 28.46
CA LEU A 137 0.20 15.39 28.84
C LEU A 137 0.92 14.93 30.10
N LYS A 138 0.18 14.81 31.19
CA LYS A 138 0.66 14.15 32.41
C LYS A 138 0.50 12.65 32.22
N VAL A 139 1.58 11.91 32.30
CA VAL A 139 1.62 10.47 32.02
C VAL A 139 2.05 9.67 33.24
N THR A 140 1.72 8.39 33.24
CA THR A 140 2.02 7.48 34.33
C THR A 140 3.43 6.92 34.16
N PRO A 141 4.31 6.98 35.17
CA PRO A 141 5.61 6.31 35.12
C PRO A 141 5.42 4.81 34.87
N GLN A 142 6.24 4.24 33.98
CA GLN A 142 6.14 2.82 33.65
C GLN A 142 7.04 1.99 34.59
N SER A 143 6.54 0.83 35.01
CA SER A 143 7.34 -0.13 35.76
C SER A 143 8.35 -0.81 34.85
N ASN A 144 9.55 -1.12 35.37
CA ASN A 144 10.64 -1.81 34.66
C ASN A 144 11.39 -0.98 33.61
N CYS A 145 11.31 0.36 33.67
CA CYS A 145 12.19 1.18 32.84
C CYS A 145 13.63 1.19 33.36
N PRO A 146 14.62 1.43 32.48
CA PRO A 146 15.99 1.70 32.90
C PRO A 146 16.08 2.83 33.93
N GLN A 147 17.10 2.78 34.79
CA GLN A 147 17.30 3.82 35.79
C GLN A 147 17.56 5.17 35.09
N GLY A 148 16.73 6.17 35.41
CA GLY A 148 16.80 7.50 34.79
C GLY A 148 15.94 7.68 33.53
N GLU A 149 15.11 6.69 33.17
CA GLU A 149 14.16 6.75 32.06
C GLU A 149 12.75 6.35 32.54
N GLN A 150 12.12 7.14 33.39
CA GLN A 150 10.81 6.87 34.00
C GLN A 150 9.68 6.64 32.98
N LEU A 151 9.86 7.13 31.75
CA LEU A 151 8.92 7.00 30.63
C LEU A 151 9.35 5.97 29.56
N CYS A 152 10.28 5.07 29.84
CA CYS A 152 10.54 3.87 29.02
C CYS A 152 10.70 4.16 27.50
N GLY A 153 11.69 4.97 27.12
CA GLY A 153 12.07 5.15 25.72
C GLY A 153 11.28 6.19 24.91
N PHE A 154 10.36 6.97 25.50
CA PHE A 154 9.85 8.16 24.84
C PHE A 154 10.97 9.20 24.63
N SER A 155 11.03 9.79 23.44
CA SER A 155 12.03 10.81 23.08
C SER A 155 11.41 11.96 22.29
N GLU A 156 12.08 13.10 22.28
CA GLU A 156 11.72 14.21 21.40
C GLU A 156 11.79 13.78 19.92
N GLY A 157 10.86 14.27 19.10
CA GLY A 157 10.72 13.89 17.69
C GLY A 157 10.03 12.54 17.45
N MET A 158 9.68 11.79 18.50
CA MET A 158 8.96 10.53 18.36
C MET A 158 7.50 10.76 17.96
N GLY A 159 7.06 10.09 16.90
CA GLY A 159 5.65 9.99 16.52
C GLY A 159 4.90 9.06 17.47
N VAL A 160 3.87 9.58 18.10
CA VAL A 160 3.05 8.86 19.08
C VAL A 160 1.58 8.99 18.75
N LEU A 161 0.82 8.04 19.27
CA LEU A 161 -0.62 7.96 19.18
C LEU A 161 -1.18 8.02 20.59
N ILE A 162 -2.22 8.84 20.77
CA ILE A 162 -3.08 8.83 21.94
C ILE A 162 -4.46 8.31 21.54
N PHE A 163 -5.08 7.48 22.38
CA PHE A 163 -6.43 6.96 22.14
C PHE A 163 -7.16 6.61 23.43
N ASP A 164 -8.49 6.60 23.37
CA ASP A 164 -9.38 6.25 24.48
C ASP A 164 -10.34 5.09 24.15
N SER A 165 -11.15 4.69 25.13
CA SER A 165 -12.20 3.67 24.98
C SER A 165 -13.47 4.16 24.28
N ASN A 166 -13.58 5.47 24.02
CA ASN A 166 -14.78 6.08 23.46
C ASN A 166 -14.75 6.14 21.94
N GLY A 167 -13.58 5.95 21.33
CA GLY A 167 -13.43 6.01 19.88
C GLY A 167 -12.53 7.13 19.38
N ASN A 168 -11.97 7.93 20.30
CA ASN A 168 -11.13 9.06 19.97
C ASN A 168 -9.67 8.61 19.87
N PHE A 169 -9.00 9.16 18.86
CA PHE A 169 -7.57 8.99 18.70
C PHE A 169 -6.95 10.19 18.01
N ASP A 170 -5.69 10.47 18.32
CA ASP A 170 -4.89 11.48 17.68
C ASP A 170 -3.45 11.00 17.55
N ALA A 171 -2.80 11.36 16.44
CA ALA A 171 -1.37 11.17 16.25
C ALA A 171 -0.66 12.52 16.34
N PHE A 172 0.46 12.56 17.05
CA PHE A 172 1.27 13.77 17.22
C PHE A 172 2.74 13.43 17.40
N THR A 173 3.61 14.43 17.25
CA THR A 173 5.05 14.30 17.49
C THR A 173 5.41 14.93 18.82
N ILE A 174 6.13 14.20 19.68
CA ILE A 174 6.60 14.71 20.96
C ILE A 174 7.58 15.85 20.73
N THR A 175 7.29 17.02 21.29
CA THR A 175 8.16 18.20 21.23
C THR A 175 9.10 18.30 22.43
N GLN A 176 8.73 17.72 23.57
CA GLN A 176 9.56 17.71 24.78
C GLN A 176 9.18 16.54 25.69
N VAL A 177 10.17 15.90 26.31
CA VAL A 177 9.98 14.87 27.35
C VAL A 177 10.51 15.38 28.69
N GLN A 178 9.64 15.47 29.70
CA GLN A 178 10.04 15.77 31.08
C GLN A 178 9.95 14.50 31.93
N ASP A 179 10.98 13.66 31.82
CA ASP A 179 10.98 12.29 32.35
C ASP A 179 10.71 12.25 33.87
N ASN A 180 11.46 13.03 34.66
CA ASN A 180 11.30 13.09 36.12
C ASN A 180 9.94 13.59 36.61
N ALA A 181 9.27 14.42 35.80
CA ALA A 181 7.96 14.95 36.13
C ALA A 181 6.84 14.01 35.62
N GLY A 182 7.14 13.15 34.65
CA GLY A 182 6.15 12.37 33.92
C GLY A 182 5.29 13.22 32.97
N HIS A 183 5.90 14.13 32.22
CA HIS A 183 5.18 14.96 31.25
C HIS A 183 5.68 14.80 29.81
N LEU A 184 4.75 14.78 28.85
CA LEU A 184 5.02 14.82 27.42
C LEU A 184 4.37 16.07 26.80
N GLN A 185 5.10 16.78 25.94
CA GLN A 185 4.59 17.97 25.25
C GLN A 185 4.40 17.73 23.76
N HIS A 186 3.42 18.44 23.18
CA HIS A 186 3.09 18.43 21.75
C HIS A 186 2.78 19.86 21.26
N ARG A 187 3.66 20.81 21.60
CA ARG A 187 3.40 22.25 21.37
C ARG A 187 3.10 22.55 19.90
N GLY A 188 2.05 23.33 19.66
CA GLY A 188 1.61 23.72 18.31
C GLY A 188 0.90 22.60 17.53
N GLN A 189 0.57 21.49 18.19
CA GLN A 189 -0.20 20.38 17.63
C GLN A 189 -1.41 20.15 18.54
N ASP A 190 -2.49 20.90 18.33
CA ASP A 190 -3.71 20.73 19.12
C ASP A 190 -4.34 19.37 18.80
N LEU A 191 -4.68 18.61 19.83
CA LEU A 191 -5.40 17.34 19.67
C LEU A 191 -6.86 17.60 19.27
N SER A 192 -7.53 16.57 18.76
CA SER A 192 -8.92 16.71 18.34
C SER A 192 -9.90 16.85 19.51
N VAL A 193 -9.58 16.22 20.64
CA VAL A 193 -10.34 16.24 21.89
C VAL A 193 -9.40 16.27 23.09
N PRO A 194 -9.81 16.82 24.26
CA PRO A 194 -9.11 16.54 25.50
C PRO A 194 -9.30 15.08 25.88
N TYR A 195 -8.27 14.45 26.41
CA TYR A 195 -8.31 13.06 26.86
C TYR A 195 -8.38 12.97 28.39
N ASP A 196 -9.22 12.07 28.85
CA ASP A 196 -9.39 11.77 30.27
C ASP A 196 -8.28 10.84 30.79
N ILE A 197 -8.18 10.75 32.11
CA ILE A 197 -7.31 9.80 32.80
C ILE A 197 -7.52 8.37 32.29
N GLY A 198 -6.42 7.65 32.07
CA GLY A 198 -6.44 6.29 31.56
C GLY A 198 -6.42 6.17 30.03
N ALA A 199 -6.56 7.27 29.28
CA ALA A 199 -6.24 7.29 27.85
C ALA A 199 -4.80 6.83 27.62
N SER A 200 -4.57 6.05 26.57
CA SER A 200 -3.28 5.40 26.33
C SER A 200 -2.45 6.18 25.31
N ILE A 201 -1.15 6.27 25.55
CA ILE A 201 -0.17 6.91 24.67
C ILE A 201 0.89 5.88 24.32
N THR A 202 1.17 5.73 23.03
CA THR A 202 2.16 4.76 22.53
C THR A 202 2.89 5.30 21.32
N GLN A 203 4.11 4.82 21.06
CA GLN A 203 4.70 4.98 19.74
C GLN A 203 3.78 4.39 18.67
N VAL A 204 3.72 5.04 17.51
CA VAL A 204 2.88 4.64 16.39
C VAL A 204 3.66 4.63 15.08
N VAL A 205 3.29 3.70 14.19
CA VAL A 205 3.59 3.77 12.77
C VAL A 205 2.28 4.01 12.03
N SER A 206 2.24 5.08 11.24
CA SER A 206 1.09 5.47 10.43
C SER A 206 1.53 5.73 8.99
N ASN A 207 1.55 4.68 8.17
CA ASN A 207 2.01 4.76 6.79
C ASN A 207 0.83 4.83 5.83
N THR A 208 0.86 5.75 4.86
CA THR A 208 -0.04 5.72 3.70
C THR A 208 0.67 5.13 2.48
N TYR A 209 0.10 4.09 1.89
CA TYR A 209 0.52 3.56 0.59
C TYR A 209 -0.43 4.05 -0.48
N TRP A 210 0.08 4.64 -1.56
CA TRP A 210 -0.75 5.21 -2.61
C TRP A 210 -0.09 5.19 -3.99
N LEU A 211 -0.90 5.23 -5.04
CA LEU A 211 -0.42 5.32 -6.42
C LEU A 211 -0.28 6.77 -6.88
N ASP A 212 0.94 7.20 -7.17
CA ASP A 212 1.19 8.42 -7.93
C ASP A 212 1.06 8.13 -9.42
N ARG A 213 -0.08 8.54 -9.99
CA ARG A 213 -0.40 8.35 -11.41
C ARG A 213 0.42 9.23 -12.35
N THR A 214 1.08 10.27 -11.83
CA THR A 214 1.94 11.17 -12.63
C THR A 214 3.29 10.53 -12.89
N THR A 215 3.85 9.90 -11.86
CA THR A 215 5.17 9.24 -11.91
C THR A 215 5.08 7.73 -12.13
N HIS A 216 3.87 7.16 -12.07
CA HIS A 216 3.62 5.71 -12.10
C HIS A 216 4.35 4.98 -10.97
N GLN A 217 4.28 5.53 -9.76
CA GLN A 217 4.98 5.00 -8.59
C GLN A 217 4.00 4.59 -7.50
N LEU A 218 4.23 3.41 -6.90
CA LEU A 218 3.73 3.12 -5.57
C LEU A 218 4.59 3.92 -4.58
N LYS A 219 3.98 4.82 -3.82
CA LYS A 219 4.64 5.65 -2.81
C LYS A 219 4.20 5.27 -1.40
N GLN A 220 5.11 5.44 -0.45
CA GLN A 220 4.84 5.38 0.97
C GLN A 220 5.00 6.77 1.56
N TYR A 221 3.99 7.22 2.28
CA TYR A 221 4.02 8.41 3.12
C TYR A 221 4.13 8.00 4.59
N ASP A 222 5.05 8.62 5.34
CA ASP A 222 5.34 8.32 6.74
C ASP A 222 4.34 8.91 7.76
N GLY A 223 3.31 9.62 7.28
CA GLY A 223 2.34 10.31 8.12
C GLY A 223 2.80 11.69 8.60
N TYR A 224 4.02 12.11 8.28
CA TYR A 224 4.58 13.41 8.67
C TYR A 224 4.95 14.28 7.47
N THR A 225 6.10 14.07 6.85
CA THR A 225 6.58 14.95 5.76
C THR A 225 7.19 14.20 4.57
N THR A 226 7.38 12.88 4.64
CA THR A 226 8.18 12.15 3.66
C THR A 226 7.34 11.24 2.79
N ASP A 227 7.35 11.48 1.47
CA ASP A 227 6.89 10.50 0.47
C ASP A 227 8.10 9.82 -0.19
N VAL A 228 8.18 8.49 -0.08
CA VAL A 228 9.26 7.67 -0.65
C VAL A 228 8.70 6.78 -1.76
N PRO A 229 9.31 6.76 -2.97
CA PRO A 229 8.94 5.80 -4.00
C PRO A 229 9.42 4.40 -3.63
N LEU A 230 8.51 3.41 -3.73
CA LEU A 230 8.80 2.01 -3.44
C LEU A 230 8.96 1.17 -4.70
N VAL A 231 8.06 1.37 -5.67
CA VAL A 231 8.02 0.59 -6.90
C VAL A 231 7.64 1.49 -8.07
N ASP A 232 8.47 1.48 -9.10
CA ASP A 232 8.24 2.21 -10.34
C ASP A 232 7.36 1.44 -11.33
N ASN A 233 6.84 2.17 -12.32
CA ASN A 233 5.94 1.72 -13.39
C ASN A 233 4.74 0.91 -12.90
N VAL A 234 4.16 1.33 -11.79
CA VAL A 234 2.85 0.89 -11.33
C VAL A 234 1.79 1.71 -12.07
N VAL A 235 0.90 1.02 -12.79
CA VAL A 235 -0.12 1.65 -13.64
C VAL A 235 -1.53 1.50 -13.09
N ASP A 236 -1.74 0.55 -12.17
CA ASP A 236 -2.99 0.45 -11.41
C ASP A 236 -2.70 -0.08 -10.00
N LEU A 237 -3.44 0.46 -9.03
CA LEU A 237 -3.45 0.03 -7.64
C LEU A 237 -4.88 0.16 -7.15
N ARG A 238 -5.42 -0.92 -6.59
CA ARG A 238 -6.77 -0.92 -6.02
C ARG A 238 -6.80 -1.66 -4.69
N PHE A 239 -7.46 -1.05 -3.73
CA PHE A 239 -7.83 -1.63 -2.46
C PHE A 239 -9.34 -1.86 -2.44
N ALA A 240 -9.75 -3.09 -2.16
CA ALA A 240 -11.13 -3.45 -1.90
C ALA A 240 -11.24 -4.01 -0.47
N TYR A 241 -12.27 -3.59 0.25
CA TYR A 241 -12.43 -3.87 1.68
C TYR A 241 -13.58 -4.84 1.90
N PHE A 242 -13.37 -5.80 2.78
CA PHE A 242 -14.37 -6.78 3.17
C PHE A 242 -14.43 -6.85 4.69
N GLY A 243 -15.65 -6.78 5.22
CA GLY A 243 -15.87 -6.66 6.65
C GLY A 243 -16.90 -7.61 7.22
N ASP A 244 -16.97 -7.64 8.55
CA ASP A 244 -17.97 -8.40 9.29
C ASP A 244 -19.37 -7.85 9.03
N VAL A 245 -20.31 -8.77 8.83
CA VAL A 245 -21.73 -8.44 8.66
C VAL A 245 -22.35 -7.95 9.96
N ASN A 246 -21.87 -8.45 11.10
CA ASN A 246 -22.37 -8.05 12.40
C ASN A 246 -21.79 -6.67 12.78
N PRO A 247 -22.59 -5.82 13.44
CA PRO A 247 -22.13 -4.54 13.95
C PRO A 247 -20.86 -4.67 14.82
N PRO A 248 -19.88 -3.75 14.70
CA PRO A 248 -18.70 -3.71 15.55
C PRO A 248 -19.05 -3.71 17.03
N THR A 249 -18.37 -4.53 17.83
CA THR A 249 -18.61 -4.61 19.28
C THR A 249 -17.74 -3.65 20.10
N ALA A 250 -16.80 -2.96 19.45
CA ALA A 250 -15.85 -2.02 20.03
C ALA A 250 -15.54 -0.89 19.02
N PRO A 251 -15.16 0.33 19.46
CA PRO A 251 -14.91 0.76 20.84
C PRO A 251 -16.16 0.83 21.70
N ARG A 252 -16.12 0.20 22.89
CA ARG A 252 -17.26 0.15 23.81
C ARG A 252 -17.06 1.18 24.94
N PRO A 253 -17.85 2.26 24.98
CA PRO A 253 -17.75 3.25 26.05
C PRO A 253 -18.32 2.69 27.37
N LEU A 254 -18.09 3.41 28.46
CA LEU A 254 -18.73 3.12 29.74
C LEU A 254 -20.26 3.28 29.63
N ILE A 255 -21.01 2.51 30.42
CA ILE A 255 -22.48 2.60 30.47
C ILE A 255 -22.88 4.03 30.88
N GLY A 256 -23.82 4.61 30.14
CA GLY A 256 -24.23 6.02 30.30
C GLY A 256 -23.55 6.99 29.35
N THR A 257 -22.49 6.56 28.65
CA THR A 257 -21.79 7.34 27.62
C THR A 257 -22.07 6.77 26.24
N ALA A 258 -22.56 7.61 25.33
CA ALA A 258 -22.73 7.23 23.92
C ALA A 258 -21.44 7.46 23.13
N ASN A 259 -21.27 6.71 22.04
CA ASN A 259 -20.30 7.02 21.00
C ASN A 259 -20.92 6.82 19.60
N CYS A 260 -20.07 6.81 18.58
CA CYS A 260 -20.53 6.66 17.19
C CYS A 260 -21.17 5.29 16.87
N ILE A 261 -20.93 4.25 17.68
CA ILE A 261 -21.46 2.90 17.45
C ILE A 261 -22.45 2.43 18.53
N PHE A 262 -22.44 3.04 19.71
CA PHE A 262 -23.31 2.71 20.83
C PHE A 262 -24.09 3.93 21.33
N ASP A 263 -25.38 3.74 21.61
CA ASP A 263 -26.14 4.72 22.40
C ASP A 263 -25.73 4.70 23.88
N ALA A 264 -26.24 5.66 24.68
CA ALA A 264 -25.95 5.74 26.12
C ALA A 264 -26.47 4.52 26.92
N SER A 265 -27.38 3.73 26.33
CA SER A 265 -27.89 2.49 26.91
C SER A 265 -27.02 1.27 26.56
N GLY A 266 -26.02 1.44 25.70
CA GLY A 266 -25.12 0.39 25.23
C GLY A 266 -25.65 -0.43 24.05
N ASN A 267 -26.73 0.01 23.39
CA ASN A 267 -27.25 -0.62 22.18
C ASN A 267 -26.44 -0.20 20.96
N ASN A 268 -26.20 -1.13 20.04
CA ASN A 268 -25.48 -0.82 18.81
C ASN A 268 -26.36 -0.02 17.85
N LEU A 269 -25.79 1.02 17.25
CA LEU A 269 -26.46 1.92 16.31
C LEU A 269 -26.37 1.45 14.85
N LEU A 270 -25.41 0.57 14.54
CA LEU A 270 -25.16 0.11 13.19
C LEU A 270 -26.01 -1.11 12.81
N PRO A 271 -26.45 -1.22 11.55
CA PRO A 271 -27.25 -2.36 11.08
C PRO A 271 -26.40 -3.62 10.89
N THR A 272 -27.05 -4.78 10.84
CA THR A 272 -26.42 -6.00 10.31
C THR A 272 -26.45 -5.97 8.79
N LEU A 273 -25.30 -6.24 8.16
CA LEU A 273 -25.15 -6.24 6.70
C LEU A 273 -25.45 -7.62 6.11
N THR A 274 -25.62 -7.70 4.80
CA THR A 274 -25.80 -8.97 4.08
C THR A 274 -24.45 -9.55 3.65
N ALA A 275 -24.18 -10.82 3.92
CA ALA A 275 -22.96 -11.47 3.45
C ALA A 275 -22.99 -11.69 1.93
N ASP A 276 -21.86 -11.43 1.24
CA ASP A 276 -21.70 -11.63 -0.20
C ASP A 276 -20.45 -12.47 -0.56
N GLU A 277 -19.46 -12.54 0.32
CA GLU A 277 -18.21 -13.28 0.12
C GLU A 277 -17.96 -14.23 1.31
N GLY A 278 -18.73 -15.32 1.35
CA GLY A 278 -18.73 -16.27 2.46
C GLY A 278 -19.41 -15.68 3.67
N SER A 279 -18.64 -15.34 4.70
CA SER A 279 -19.15 -14.73 5.94
C SER A 279 -18.85 -13.23 6.07
N LEU A 280 -18.24 -12.63 5.04
CA LEU A 280 -17.94 -11.21 4.98
C LEU A 280 -18.82 -10.55 3.92
N THR A 281 -18.89 -9.22 4.01
CA THR A 281 -19.52 -8.37 3.00
C THR A 281 -18.48 -7.44 2.38
N ALA A 282 -18.56 -7.21 1.07
CA ALA A 282 -17.83 -6.12 0.44
C ALA A 282 -18.30 -4.78 1.02
N LEU A 283 -17.36 -3.93 1.40
CA LEU A 283 -17.63 -2.58 1.89
C LEU A 283 -17.36 -1.60 0.75
N SER A 284 -18.43 -0.97 0.27
CA SER A 284 -18.32 0.03 -0.80
C SER A 284 -17.74 1.34 -0.27
N GLY A 285 -17.15 2.16 -1.14
CA GLY A 285 -16.68 3.49 -0.74
C GLY A 285 -17.81 4.38 -0.18
N ALA A 286 -19.04 4.21 -0.65
CA ALA A 286 -20.21 4.92 -0.13
C ALA A 286 -20.51 4.53 1.33
N MET A 287 -20.40 3.24 1.67
CA MET A 287 -20.58 2.73 3.05
C MET A 287 -19.40 3.06 3.98
N LEU A 288 -18.27 3.52 3.44
CA LEU A 288 -17.11 3.90 4.24
C LEU A 288 -17.02 5.43 4.38
N THR A 289 -18.06 6.16 3.95
CA THR A 289 -18.12 7.61 3.95
C THR A 289 -19.53 8.18 4.24
N ASP A 290 -20.50 7.35 4.64
CA ASP A 290 -21.89 7.73 4.93
C ASP A 290 -22.13 8.06 6.41
N GLY A 291 -21.19 7.71 7.28
CA GLY A 291 -21.29 7.81 8.73
C GLY A 291 -22.14 6.68 9.34
N PRO A 292 -22.23 6.61 10.68
CA PRO A 292 -21.88 7.63 11.66
C PRO A 292 -20.37 7.85 11.82
N TRP A 293 -20.00 9.10 12.13
CA TRP A 293 -18.60 9.51 12.27
C TRP A 293 -18.10 9.29 13.69
N CYS A 294 -17.01 8.55 13.82
CA CYS A 294 -16.23 8.36 15.04
C CYS A 294 -15.04 9.33 15.08
N GLY A 295 -14.47 9.54 16.27
CA GLY A 295 -13.29 10.37 16.49
C GLY A 295 -13.53 11.88 16.39
N GLY A 296 -12.45 12.65 16.49
CA GLY A 296 -12.47 14.11 16.47
C GLY A 296 -11.70 14.73 15.31
N GLY A 297 -11.98 16.01 15.02
CA GLY A 297 -11.18 16.80 14.08
C GLY A 297 -11.00 16.17 12.69
N THR A 298 -9.76 16.15 12.21
CA THR A 298 -9.33 15.55 10.94
C THR A 298 -9.15 14.02 11.02
N ASN A 299 -9.10 13.48 12.24
CA ASN A 299 -8.96 12.05 12.53
C ASN A 299 -10.31 11.33 12.57
N ARG A 300 -11.39 11.99 12.16
CA ARG A 300 -12.69 11.35 12.00
C ARG A 300 -12.63 10.20 10.99
N TYR A 301 -13.46 9.21 11.24
CA TYR A 301 -13.59 8.04 10.40
C TYR A 301 -15.01 7.51 10.46
N ASP A 302 -15.43 6.84 9.40
CA ASP A 302 -16.69 6.14 9.35
C ASP A 302 -16.66 4.91 10.26
N ALA A 303 -17.69 4.72 11.08
CA ALA A 303 -17.81 3.58 11.97
C ALA A 303 -17.79 2.23 11.24
N ASP A 304 -18.20 2.16 9.98
CA ASP A 304 -18.15 0.92 9.20
C ASP A 304 -16.71 0.47 8.87
N LEU A 305 -15.71 1.35 8.98
CA LEU A 305 -14.30 0.97 8.87
C LEU A 305 -13.86 -0.02 9.97
N LEU A 306 -14.51 -0.01 11.14
CA LEU A 306 -14.26 -0.97 12.23
C LEU A 306 -14.65 -2.41 11.87
N ARG A 307 -15.42 -2.59 10.79
CA ARG A 307 -15.81 -3.90 10.27
C ARG A 307 -14.73 -4.56 9.44
N ILE A 308 -13.73 -3.84 8.93
CA ILE A 308 -12.74 -4.40 8.00
C ILE A 308 -12.04 -5.61 8.62
N ARG A 309 -12.09 -6.75 7.91
CA ARG A 309 -11.42 -8.01 8.30
C ARG A 309 -10.47 -8.54 7.23
N LYS A 310 -10.71 -8.16 5.98
CA LYS A 310 -9.93 -8.58 4.82
C LYS A 310 -9.80 -7.43 3.84
N ILE A 311 -8.63 -7.29 3.25
CA ILE A 311 -8.31 -6.29 2.22
C ILE A 311 -7.81 -7.06 1.01
N ARG A 312 -8.45 -6.84 -0.14
CA ARG A 312 -7.98 -7.32 -1.43
C ARG A 312 -7.19 -6.21 -2.10
N ILE A 313 -5.98 -6.54 -2.52
CA ILE A 313 -5.07 -5.63 -3.20
C ILE A 313 -4.93 -6.12 -4.63
N THR A 314 -5.13 -5.23 -5.59
CA THR A 314 -4.81 -5.46 -6.99
C THR A 314 -3.74 -4.47 -7.41
N LEU A 315 -2.60 -4.98 -7.84
CA LEU A 315 -1.47 -4.20 -8.31
C LEU A 315 -1.19 -4.58 -9.76
N ARG A 316 -1.01 -3.59 -10.64
CA ARG A 316 -0.69 -3.78 -12.05
C ARG A 316 0.58 -3.01 -12.41
N LEU A 317 1.57 -3.72 -12.95
CA LEU A 317 2.85 -3.16 -13.39
C LEU A 317 2.98 -3.28 -14.90
N GLN A 318 3.66 -2.31 -15.50
CA GLN A 318 4.05 -2.32 -16.90
C GLN A 318 5.56 -2.49 -17.07
N ALA A 319 5.98 -2.87 -18.29
CA ALA A 319 7.37 -2.79 -18.69
C ALA A 319 7.86 -1.32 -18.67
N ALA A 320 9.08 -1.10 -18.16
CA ALA A 320 9.64 0.24 -18.02
C ALA A 320 9.84 0.92 -19.37
N LYS A 321 10.27 0.15 -20.37
CA LYS A 321 10.56 0.65 -21.72
C LYS A 321 9.30 0.72 -22.60
N PRO A 322 8.97 1.89 -23.18
CA PRO A 322 7.89 2.00 -24.16
C PRO A 322 8.10 1.12 -25.40
N GLU A 323 9.35 0.83 -25.80
CA GLU A 323 9.63 -0.04 -26.94
C GLU A 323 9.29 -1.52 -26.68
N MET A 324 9.00 -1.87 -25.43
CA MET A 324 8.56 -3.20 -24.99
C MET A 324 7.05 -3.23 -24.71
N ARG A 325 6.31 -2.16 -25.02
CA ARG A 325 4.86 -2.11 -24.88
C ARG A 325 4.24 -2.01 -26.26
N ALA A 326 3.20 -2.81 -26.53
CA ALA A 326 2.59 -2.84 -27.85
C ALA A 326 2.05 -1.47 -28.23
N LYS A 327 2.19 -1.10 -29.50
CA LYS A 327 1.51 0.07 -30.05
C LYS A 327 0.00 -0.13 -29.94
N ASP A 328 -0.73 0.93 -29.61
CA ASP A 328 -2.18 0.87 -29.69
C ASP A 328 -2.62 0.72 -31.15
N THR A 329 -3.27 -0.40 -31.44
CA THR A 329 -3.88 -0.70 -32.74
C THR A 329 -5.39 -0.43 -32.74
N GLY A 330 -5.96 0.02 -31.62
CA GLY A 330 -7.35 0.44 -31.53
C GLY A 330 -7.55 1.77 -32.28
N GLY A 331 -8.36 1.76 -33.34
CA GLY A 331 -8.69 2.93 -34.17
C GLY A 331 -9.48 4.04 -33.48
N VAL A 332 -9.45 4.10 -32.15
CA VAL A 332 -10.03 5.16 -31.32
C VAL A 332 -8.88 5.61 -30.43
N SER A 333 -8.46 6.87 -30.59
CA SER A 333 -7.38 7.53 -29.83
C SER A 333 -7.08 6.84 -28.51
N ALA A 334 -5.94 6.12 -28.46
CA ALA A 334 -5.39 5.49 -27.28
C ALA A 334 -5.68 6.36 -26.07
N PRO A 335 -6.58 5.94 -25.15
CA PRO A 335 -6.92 6.82 -24.08
C PRO A 335 -5.64 6.91 -23.24
N ALA A 336 -5.29 8.13 -22.82
CA ALA A 336 -4.00 8.42 -22.21
C ALA A 336 -3.69 7.41 -21.10
N CYS A 337 -2.40 7.17 -20.81
CA CYS A 337 -2.02 6.52 -19.56
C CYS A 337 -2.93 7.04 -18.44
N ASN A 338 -3.72 6.16 -17.81
CA ASN A 338 -4.66 6.43 -16.69
C ASN A 338 -6.19 6.52 -16.96
N SER A 339 -6.73 6.19 -18.14
CA SER A 339 -8.21 6.24 -18.36
C SER A 339 -8.95 4.89 -18.24
N ALA A 340 -9.33 4.48 -17.03
CA ALA A 340 -10.15 3.28 -16.81
C ALA A 340 -11.45 3.23 -17.68
N PRO A 341 -12.01 2.04 -17.99
CA PRO A 341 -11.57 0.70 -17.61
C PRO A 341 -10.89 -0.05 -18.77
N TYR A 342 -9.70 -0.60 -18.55
CA TYR A 342 -9.01 -1.38 -19.57
C TYR A 342 -8.93 -2.86 -19.22
N SER A 343 -9.64 -3.66 -19.99
CA SER A 343 -9.50 -5.12 -20.06
C SER A 343 -8.44 -5.56 -21.09
N GLY A 344 -7.48 -4.70 -21.41
CA GLY A 344 -6.43 -4.96 -22.41
C GLY A 344 -5.11 -5.43 -21.79
N LEU A 345 -4.20 -5.92 -22.65
CA LEU A 345 -2.84 -6.33 -22.28
C LEU A 345 -1.95 -5.17 -21.79
N PHE A 346 -2.31 -3.91 -22.12
CA PHE A 346 -1.55 -2.70 -21.79
C PHE A 346 -2.49 -1.60 -21.28
N MET A 347 -2.23 -1.08 -20.09
CA MET A 347 -2.85 0.14 -19.53
C MET A 347 -2.29 1.39 -20.21
N CYS A 348 -1.02 1.31 -20.59
CA CYS A 348 -0.24 2.36 -21.20
C CYS A 348 0.44 1.76 -22.44
N PRO A 349 -0.10 1.95 -23.64
CA PRO A 349 0.52 1.43 -24.86
C PRO A 349 1.89 2.08 -25.12
N GLY A 350 2.71 1.41 -25.93
CA GLY A 350 4.06 1.83 -26.28
C GLY A 350 4.27 1.95 -27.79
N SER A 351 5.45 1.60 -28.26
CA SER A 351 5.86 1.72 -29.66
C SER A 351 6.18 0.38 -30.34
N ALA A 352 6.09 -0.75 -29.62
CA ALA A 352 6.43 -2.06 -30.18
C ALA A 352 5.47 -2.47 -31.30
N SER A 353 6.02 -2.94 -32.43
CA SER A 353 5.27 -3.35 -33.62
C SER A 353 5.33 -4.85 -33.94
N GLY A 354 5.86 -5.68 -33.04
CA GLY A 354 5.99 -7.14 -33.18
C GLY A 354 5.67 -7.89 -31.89
N GLY A 355 5.07 -9.08 -32.01
CA GLY A 355 4.59 -9.89 -30.89
C GLY A 355 5.70 -10.46 -30.00
N GLU A 356 6.85 -10.68 -30.61
CA GLU A 356 8.07 -11.21 -30.01
C GLU A 356 8.86 -10.17 -29.19
N ARG A 357 8.36 -8.92 -29.09
CA ARG A 357 9.04 -7.80 -28.40
C ARG A 357 8.22 -7.16 -27.29
N PHE A 358 6.89 -7.32 -27.30
CA PHE A 358 6.08 -6.69 -26.28
C PHE A 358 5.94 -7.55 -25.02
N ILE A 359 5.87 -6.88 -23.88
CA ILE A 359 5.72 -7.46 -22.56
C ILE A 359 4.41 -6.94 -21.98
N PRO A 360 3.36 -7.77 -21.87
CA PRO A 360 2.09 -7.32 -21.34
C PRO A 360 2.23 -6.86 -19.89
N ASP A 361 1.28 -6.07 -19.42
CA ASP A 361 1.23 -5.71 -18.02
C ASP A 361 1.02 -6.95 -17.14
N TYR A 362 1.69 -6.97 -15.99
CA TYR A 362 1.54 -8.01 -14.99
C TYR A 362 0.60 -7.51 -13.90
N THR A 363 -0.46 -8.28 -13.64
CA THR A 363 -1.40 -8.00 -12.56
C THR A 363 -1.28 -9.08 -11.49
N VAL A 364 -1.16 -8.67 -10.23
CA VAL A 364 -1.31 -9.55 -9.07
C VAL A 364 -2.51 -9.07 -8.27
N THR A 365 -3.33 -10.03 -7.84
CA THR A 365 -4.38 -9.80 -6.86
C THR A 365 -4.18 -10.76 -5.72
N PHE A 366 -4.18 -10.24 -4.50
CA PHE A 366 -4.04 -11.04 -3.29
C PHE A 366 -4.89 -10.48 -2.16
N ASP A 367 -5.31 -11.36 -1.28
CA ASP A 367 -6.14 -11.03 -0.11
C ASP A 367 -5.26 -11.11 1.15
N VAL A 368 -5.40 -10.13 2.02
CA VAL A 368 -4.77 -10.11 3.34
C VAL A 368 -5.85 -9.96 4.40
N SER A 369 -5.81 -10.85 5.39
CA SER A 369 -6.61 -10.72 6.62
C SER A 369 -5.68 -10.36 7.76
N PRO A 370 -5.58 -9.07 8.13
CA PRO A 370 -4.68 -8.64 9.20
C PRO A 370 -5.04 -9.35 10.50
N ARG A 371 -4.05 -9.95 11.15
CA ARG A 371 -4.30 -10.81 12.33
C ARG A 371 -4.97 -10.04 13.44
N ASN A 372 -4.54 -8.80 13.67
CA ASN A 372 -5.02 -7.98 14.78
C ASN A 372 -6.50 -7.58 14.62
N LEU A 373 -7.01 -7.49 13.39
CA LEU A 373 -8.41 -7.17 13.13
C LEU A 373 -9.35 -8.37 13.32
N ASN A 374 -8.80 -9.58 13.48
CA ASN A 374 -9.55 -10.84 13.49
C ASN A 374 -9.43 -11.58 14.84
N LEU A 375 -8.83 -10.98 15.88
CA LEU A 375 -8.59 -11.64 17.17
C LEU A 375 -9.87 -11.90 17.99
N THR A 376 -10.97 -11.22 17.70
CA THR A 376 -12.20 -11.19 18.50
C THR A 376 -13.43 -11.71 17.78
N ARG A 377 -13.23 -12.46 16.68
CA ARG A 377 -14.34 -13.04 15.91
C ARG A 377 -15.02 -14.21 16.62
#